data_AF-A0A3C1FIG1-F1
#
_entry.id   AF-A0A3C1FIG1-F1
#
_cell.length_a   1.000
_cell.length_b   1.000
_cell.length_c   1.000
_cell.angle_alpha   90.00
_cell.angle_beta   90.00
_cell.angle_gamma   90.00
#
_symmetry.space_group_name_H-M   'P 1'
#
loop_
_entity.id
_entity.type
_entity.pdbx_description
1 polymer ?
#
loop_
_entity_poly.entity_id
_entity_poly.type
_entity_poly.pdbx_seq_one_letter_code
_entity_poly.pdbx_strand_id
1 'polypeptide(L)'
;MEEPEPVNLAAALGGLRPKHKVPRSARVLDGWIAQAERQLGSDGGRLGWLVASTVVAAALQQAVDEQGEPLFLLKGGTLLQHRLPRLSRATTDLDGLIRGDLDRFIETLDSVLAHPWGPLALRRDPVEIIQVPNRVVMPRRFDIIVQVNGVTWRRIQVEVSPDEGSAGTQGEPLQAPSLAGFGLPTPDHLTGLAMRYQIAQKIHAASDPHQPPTFQNDRARDVVDLLLLRDLIRETGAPNLPEVRTAILDIFEARARDAAHLGFPERTWPTRITGYPHWAASYERAANSTGIPLSIEDAVAEVNLWLDELDAS
;
A
#
# COMPACT_ATOMS: atom_id res chain seq x y z
N MET A 1 4.62 -33.55 9.03
CA MET A 1 4.49 -32.26 9.72
C MET A 1 4.15 -31.28 8.63
N GLU A 2 2.90 -30.85 8.57
CA GLU A 2 2.54 -29.69 7.73
C GLU A 2 3.31 -28.49 8.30
N GLU A 3 4.01 -27.75 7.42
CA GLU A 3 4.55 -26.46 7.80
C GLU A 3 3.38 -25.58 8.27
N PRO A 4 3.51 -24.86 9.39
CA PRO A 4 2.42 -24.02 9.89
C PRO A 4 2.01 -23.04 8.79
N GLU A 5 0.71 -22.97 8.50
CA GLU A 5 0.20 -22.04 7.48
C GLU A 5 0.67 -20.62 7.76
N PRO A 6 1.14 -19.89 6.75
CA PRO A 6 1.77 -18.62 6.97
C PRO A 6 0.73 -17.58 7.39
N VAL A 7 0.94 -17.03 8.59
CA VAL A 7 -0.03 -16.20 9.29
C VAL A 7 -0.03 -14.77 8.73
N ASN A 8 -1.22 -14.24 8.40
CA ASN A 8 -1.37 -12.79 8.21
C ASN A 8 -1.11 -12.07 9.54
N LEU A 9 -0.02 -11.31 9.60
CA LEU A 9 0.42 -10.61 10.80
C LEU A 9 -0.59 -9.56 11.30
N ALA A 10 -1.29 -8.86 10.40
CA ALA A 10 -2.30 -7.88 10.78
C ALA A 10 -3.48 -8.57 11.49
N ALA A 11 -3.94 -9.71 10.98
CA ALA A 11 -4.96 -10.51 11.66
C ALA A 11 -4.44 -11.07 13.00
N ALA A 12 -3.20 -11.54 13.04
CA ALA A 12 -2.59 -12.15 14.23
C ALA A 12 -2.44 -11.18 15.41
N LEU A 13 -2.24 -9.89 15.13
CA LEU A 13 -2.18 -8.84 16.16
C LEU A 13 -3.45 -8.80 17.03
N GLY A 14 -4.61 -9.13 16.47
CA GLY A 14 -5.88 -9.23 17.21
C GLY A 14 -5.88 -10.28 18.32
N GLY A 15 -5.02 -11.30 18.23
CA GLY A 15 -4.89 -12.36 19.24
C GLY A 15 -3.98 -12.01 20.43
N LEU A 16 -3.28 -10.87 20.39
CA LEU A 16 -2.38 -10.46 21.48
C LEU A 16 -3.18 -9.96 22.68
N ARG A 17 -2.78 -10.39 23.89
CA ARG A 17 -3.40 -9.92 25.13
C ARG A 17 -3.20 -8.40 25.29
N PRO A 18 -4.27 -7.62 25.47
CA PRO A 18 -4.16 -6.18 25.69
C PRO A 18 -3.28 -5.83 26.88
N LYS A 19 -2.46 -4.78 26.75
CA LYS A 19 -1.68 -4.23 27.85
C LYS A 19 -2.46 -3.10 28.53
N HIS A 20 -2.53 -3.13 29.85
CA HIS A 20 -3.15 -2.08 30.67
C HIS A 20 -2.21 -0.89 30.95
N LYS A 21 -1.02 -0.86 30.34
CA LYS A 21 -0.01 0.19 30.51
C LYS A 21 0.49 0.63 29.15
N VAL A 22 0.74 1.94 29.01
CA VAL A 22 1.40 2.52 27.83
C VAL A 22 2.93 2.30 27.89
N PRO A 23 3.62 2.22 26.74
CA PRO A 23 5.08 2.10 26.72
C PRO A 23 5.73 3.38 27.26
N ARG A 24 6.67 3.23 28.20
CA ARG A 24 7.38 4.37 28.82
C ARG A 24 8.59 4.85 28.03
N SER A 25 9.03 4.09 27.02
CA SER A 25 10.15 4.43 26.14
C SER A 25 10.09 3.61 24.86
N ALA A 26 10.80 4.07 23.82
CA ALA A 26 10.97 3.32 22.57
C ALA A 26 11.50 1.90 22.82
N ARG A 27 12.48 1.74 23.72
CA ARG A 27 13.04 0.43 24.12
C ARG A 27 11.99 -0.51 24.71
N VAL A 28 11.06 0.01 25.52
CA VAL A 28 9.98 -0.81 26.10
C VAL A 28 9.02 -1.27 25.00
N LEU A 29 8.66 -0.37 24.08
CA LEU A 29 7.80 -0.69 22.94
C LEU A 29 8.44 -1.75 22.03
N ASP A 30 9.72 -1.57 21.64
CA ASP A 30 10.45 -2.56 20.86
C ASP A 30 10.57 -3.91 21.59
N GLY A 31 10.76 -3.90 22.91
CA GLY A 31 10.78 -5.13 23.71
C GLY A 31 9.44 -5.89 23.67
N TRP A 32 8.31 -5.18 23.67
CA TRP A 32 6.98 -5.78 23.54
C TRP A 32 6.72 -6.32 22.14
N ILE A 33 7.16 -5.59 21.10
CA ILE A 33 7.06 -6.03 19.71
C ILE A 33 7.93 -7.27 19.47
N ALA A 34 9.17 -7.27 19.94
CA ALA A 34 10.06 -8.44 19.80
C ALA A 34 9.53 -9.67 20.55
N GLN A 35 8.81 -9.48 21.65
CA GLN A 35 8.11 -10.58 22.34
C GLN A 35 6.96 -11.13 21.48
N ALA A 36 6.16 -10.25 20.87
CA ALA A 36 5.07 -10.66 19.98
C ALA A 36 5.59 -11.32 18.70
N GLU A 37 6.68 -10.83 18.10
CA GLU A 37 7.35 -11.43 16.93
C GLU A 37 7.69 -12.91 17.18
N ARG A 38 8.34 -13.20 18.32
CA ARG A 38 8.64 -14.58 18.73
C ARG A 38 7.39 -15.43 18.95
N GLN A 39 6.32 -14.86 19.46
CA GLN A 39 5.05 -15.57 19.68
C GLN A 39 4.35 -15.89 18.35
N LEU A 40 4.44 -14.99 17.38
CA LEU A 40 3.75 -15.09 16.08
C LEU A 40 4.58 -15.77 15.00
N GLY A 41 5.83 -16.15 15.28
CA GLY A 41 6.74 -16.74 14.30
C GLY A 41 7.13 -15.75 13.19
N SER A 42 7.16 -14.45 13.50
CA SER A 42 7.59 -13.41 12.56
C SER A 42 9.02 -12.99 12.86
N ASP A 43 9.86 -12.91 11.83
CA ASP A 43 11.24 -12.44 11.94
C ASP A 43 11.45 -11.09 11.22
N GLY A 44 12.61 -10.45 11.46
CA GLY A 44 13.13 -9.37 10.62
C GLY A 44 12.51 -7.98 10.82
N GLY A 45 11.81 -7.72 11.94
CA GLY A 45 11.28 -6.39 12.25
C GLY A 45 10.00 -6.02 11.50
N ARG A 46 9.40 -6.98 10.78
CA ARG A 46 8.16 -6.80 10.00
C ARG A 46 6.99 -6.37 10.89
N LEU A 47 6.90 -6.91 12.11
CA LEU A 47 5.83 -6.54 13.04
C LEU A 47 6.00 -5.10 13.54
N GLY A 48 7.24 -4.72 13.86
CA GLY A 48 7.53 -3.34 14.26
C GLY A 48 7.20 -2.33 13.18
N TRP A 49 7.50 -2.66 11.92
CA TRP A 49 7.09 -1.84 10.78
C TRP A 49 5.57 -1.80 10.63
N LEU A 50 4.86 -2.94 10.71
CA LEU A 50 3.39 -2.99 10.59
C LEU A 50 2.70 -2.15 11.67
N VAL A 51 3.17 -2.21 12.92
CA VAL A 51 2.62 -1.38 14.01
C VAL A 51 2.83 0.10 13.71
N ALA A 52 4.04 0.48 13.29
CA ALA A 52 4.35 1.88 12.99
C ALA A 52 3.58 2.40 11.77
N SER A 53 3.52 1.64 10.68
CA SER A 53 2.79 2.02 9.46
C SER A 53 1.28 2.07 9.70
N THR A 54 0.71 1.20 10.54
CA THR A 54 -0.70 1.27 10.95
C THR A 54 -1.00 2.57 11.70
N VAL A 55 -0.15 2.93 12.68
CA VAL A 55 -0.30 4.19 13.43
C VAL A 55 -0.20 5.39 12.49
N VAL A 56 0.79 5.41 11.60
CA VAL A 56 0.99 6.53 10.68
C VAL A 56 -0.17 6.61 9.67
N ALA A 57 -0.62 5.51 9.09
CA ALA A 57 -1.77 5.50 8.18
C ALA A 57 -3.03 6.04 8.86
N ALA A 58 -3.33 5.57 10.08
CA ALA A 58 -4.48 6.04 10.85
C ALA A 58 -4.38 7.52 11.22
N ALA A 59 -3.18 8.01 11.56
CA ALA A 59 -2.97 9.43 11.81
C ALA A 59 -3.17 10.27 10.54
N LEU A 60 -2.64 9.84 9.39
CA LEU A 60 -2.85 10.51 8.10
C LEU A 60 -4.35 10.58 7.73
N GLN A 61 -5.13 9.57 8.10
CA GLN A 61 -6.57 9.47 7.85
C GLN A 61 -7.43 10.35 8.75
N GLN A 62 -6.87 10.93 9.83
CA GLN A 62 -7.57 11.97 10.61
C GLN A 62 -7.60 13.33 9.89
N ALA A 63 -6.81 13.52 8.83
CA ALA A 63 -6.98 14.64 7.93
C ALA A 63 -8.18 14.36 7.02
N VAL A 64 -9.31 15.00 7.31
CA VAL A 64 -10.61 14.75 6.67
C VAL A 64 -11.11 15.96 5.89
N ASP A 65 -12.00 15.72 4.93
CA ASP A 65 -12.76 16.76 4.23
C ASP A 65 -13.90 17.31 5.12
N GLU A 66 -14.69 18.24 4.56
CA GLU A 66 -15.82 18.87 5.26
C GLU A 66 -16.93 17.87 5.64
N GLN A 67 -16.98 16.71 4.98
CA GLN A 67 -17.92 15.63 5.25
C GLN A 67 -17.38 14.64 6.29
N GLY A 68 -16.15 14.82 6.75
CA GLY A 68 -15.50 13.92 7.70
C GLY A 68 -14.86 12.70 7.06
N GLU A 69 -14.76 12.64 5.72
CA GLU A 69 -14.15 11.53 5.02
C GLU A 69 -12.63 11.72 4.89
N PRO A 70 -11.82 10.68 5.10
CA PRO A 70 -10.36 10.78 5.03
C PRO A 70 -9.87 11.30 3.67
N LEU A 71 -8.99 12.31 3.69
CA LEU A 71 -8.32 12.81 2.48
C LEU A 71 -7.27 11.82 1.98
N PHE A 72 -6.64 11.07 2.88
CA PHE A 72 -5.64 10.05 2.57
C PHE A 72 -6.27 8.67 2.38
N LEU A 73 -6.06 8.07 1.21
CA LEU A 73 -6.36 6.67 0.94
C LEU A 73 -5.07 5.85 0.91
N LEU A 74 -4.97 4.84 1.76
CA LEU A 74 -3.82 3.92 1.79
C LEU A 74 -3.72 3.16 0.47
N LYS A 75 -2.52 3.07 -0.14
CA LYS A 75 -2.29 2.29 -1.37
C LYS A 75 -1.05 1.38 -1.24
N GLY A 76 -0.64 0.80 -2.36
CA GLY A 76 0.65 0.13 -2.48
C GLY A 76 0.76 -1.19 -1.71
N GLY A 77 1.98 -1.54 -1.29
CA GLY A 77 2.25 -2.79 -0.59
C GLY A 77 1.68 -2.85 0.82
N THR A 78 1.58 -1.69 1.48
CA THR A 78 1.00 -1.58 2.83
C THR A 78 -0.49 -1.92 2.82
N LEU A 79 -1.23 -1.42 1.82
CA LEU A 79 -2.63 -1.79 1.66
C LEU A 79 -2.81 -3.32 1.52
N LEU A 80 -1.93 -3.97 0.73
CA LEU A 80 -1.97 -5.42 0.56
C LEU A 80 -1.72 -6.19 1.87
N GLN A 81 -0.89 -5.67 2.77
CA GLN A 81 -0.68 -6.27 4.10
C GLN A 81 -1.96 -6.33 4.94
N HIS A 82 -2.83 -5.33 4.81
CA HIS A 82 -4.12 -5.30 5.52
C HIS A 82 -5.21 -6.07 4.78
N ARG A 83 -5.16 -6.10 3.45
CA ARG A 83 -6.21 -6.67 2.59
C ARG A 83 -6.09 -8.18 2.39
N LEU A 84 -4.88 -8.69 2.16
CA LEU A 84 -4.70 -10.10 1.80
C LEU A 84 -4.86 -11.00 3.03
N PRO A 85 -5.63 -12.09 2.97
CA PRO A 85 -5.84 -12.98 4.12
C PRO A 85 -4.58 -13.79 4.51
N ARG A 86 -3.60 -13.87 3.60
CA ARG A 86 -2.35 -14.64 3.75
C ARG A 86 -1.12 -13.74 3.71
N LEU A 87 0.03 -14.30 3.31
CA LEU A 87 1.26 -13.53 3.13
C LEU A 87 1.09 -12.45 2.07
N SER A 88 1.50 -11.23 2.44
CA SER A 88 1.94 -10.23 1.47
C SER A 88 3.46 -10.22 1.42
N ARG A 89 4.02 -9.61 0.38
CA ARG A 89 5.43 -9.23 0.36
C ARG A 89 5.75 -8.18 1.43
N ALA A 90 7.01 -8.11 1.84
CA ALA A 90 7.51 -7.01 2.67
C ALA A 90 7.42 -5.68 1.90
N THR A 91 7.13 -4.61 2.63
CA THR A 91 7.18 -3.23 2.14
C THR A 91 7.73 -2.34 3.24
N THR A 92 8.48 -1.31 2.85
CA THR A 92 9.06 -0.33 3.77
C THR A 92 8.38 1.03 3.66
N ASP A 93 7.63 1.23 2.58
CA ASP A 93 7.11 2.52 2.19
C ASP A 93 5.61 2.59 2.50
N LEU A 94 5.16 3.75 2.97
CA LEU A 94 3.74 4.03 3.17
C LEU A 94 3.22 4.89 2.02
N ASP A 95 2.63 4.22 1.05
CA ASP A 95 2.07 4.85 -0.12
C ASP A 95 0.62 5.31 0.13
N GLY A 96 0.26 6.49 -0.36
CA GLY A 96 -1.14 6.96 -0.36
C GLY A 96 -1.56 7.74 -1.60
N LEU A 97 -2.86 7.81 -1.81
CA LEU A 97 -3.52 8.71 -2.76
C LEU A 97 -4.25 9.80 -1.97
N ILE A 98 -4.13 11.05 -2.38
CA ILE A 98 -4.82 12.18 -1.75
C ILE A 98 -6.04 12.55 -2.56
N ARG A 99 -7.19 12.53 -1.89
CA ARG A 99 -8.47 13.06 -2.37
C ARG A 99 -8.41 14.58 -2.30
N GLY A 100 -8.71 15.25 -3.41
CA GLY A 100 -8.66 16.71 -3.49
C GLY A 100 -7.24 17.26 -3.59
N ASP A 101 -7.01 18.41 -2.99
CA ASP A 101 -5.77 19.17 -3.15
C ASP A 101 -4.65 18.69 -2.21
N LEU A 102 -3.45 18.47 -2.78
CA LEU A 102 -2.29 17.98 -2.04
C LEU A 102 -1.75 19.00 -1.04
N ASP A 103 -1.76 20.30 -1.36
CA ASP A 103 -1.31 21.34 -0.43
C ASP A 103 -2.25 21.45 0.76
N ARG A 104 -3.56 21.43 0.49
CA ARG A 104 -4.58 21.44 1.53
C ARG A 104 -4.48 20.24 2.46
N PHE A 105 -4.18 19.05 1.92
CA PHE A 105 -3.91 17.87 2.73
C PHE A 105 -2.72 18.10 3.67
N ILE A 106 -1.60 18.65 3.18
CA ILE A 106 -0.41 18.89 4.02
C ILE A 106 -0.71 19.90 5.14
N GLU A 107 -1.44 20.97 4.87
CA GLU A 107 -1.87 21.94 5.90
C GLU A 107 -2.76 21.29 6.96
N THR A 108 -3.71 20.46 6.53
CA THR A 108 -4.62 19.75 7.44
C THR A 108 -3.85 18.74 8.28
N LEU A 109 -2.90 18.03 7.66
CA LEU A 109 -2.03 17.07 8.33
C LEU A 109 -1.19 17.73 9.44
N ASP A 110 -0.67 18.94 9.24
CA ASP A 110 0.10 19.63 10.29
C ASP A 110 -0.73 19.89 11.55
N SER A 111 -2.03 20.20 11.38
CA SER A 111 -2.96 20.38 12.50
C SER A 111 -3.26 19.06 13.22
N VAL A 112 -3.36 17.96 12.47
CA VAL A 112 -3.53 16.61 13.02
C VAL A 112 -2.31 16.20 13.84
N LEU A 113 -1.10 16.36 13.28
CA LEU A 113 0.16 15.95 13.91
C LEU A 113 0.52 16.77 15.17
N ALA A 114 -0.14 17.90 15.40
CA ALA A 114 -0.02 18.65 16.65
C ALA A 114 -0.57 17.88 17.87
N HIS A 115 -1.37 16.83 17.65
CA HIS A 115 -1.95 15.99 18.69
C HIS A 115 -1.30 14.59 18.68
N PRO A 116 -0.97 14.03 19.85
CA PRO A 116 -0.35 12.71 19.92
C PRO A 116 -1.34 11.58 19.65
N TRP A 117 -0.85 10.48 19.05
CA TRP A 117 -1.56 9.20 19.00
C TRP A 117 -1.32 8.42 20.30
N GLY A 118 -2.13 8.68 21.31
CA GLY A 118 -1.95 8.11 22.65
C GLY A 118 -0.56 8.48 23.22
N PRO A 119 0.33 7.51 23.49
CA PRO A 119 1.67 7.79 24.01
C PRO A 119 2.69 8.20 22.92
N LEU A 120 2.27 8.24 21.65
CA LEU A 120 3.15 8.51 20.51
C LEU A 120 2.98 9.96 20.06
N ALA A 121 4.08 10.71 20.00
CA ALA A 121 4.13 11.99 19.29
C ALA A 121 4.53 11.73 17.84
N LEU A 122 3.84 12.35 16.89
CA LEU A 122 4.13 12.23 15.47
C LEU A 122 4.51 13.60 14.94
N ARG A 123 5.51 13.65 14.07
CA ARG A 123 5.85 14.86 13.31
C ARG A 123 6.34 14.47 11.93
N ARG A 124 6.09 15.31 10.95
CA ARG A 124 6.67 15.15 9.62
C ARG A 124 7.95 15.98 9.47
N ASP A 125 8.85 15.52 8.64
CA ASP A 125 9.91 16.36 8.10
C ASP A 125 9.39 17.20 6.91
N PRO A 126 10.20 18.10 6.32
CA PRO A 126 9.80 18.87 5.15
C PRO A 126 9.37 17.98 3.98
N VAL A 127 8.47 18.51 3.16
CA VAL A 127 7.95 17.81 1.96
C VAL A 127 8.95 17.95 0.82
N GLU A 128 9.31 16.83 0.22
CA GLU A 128 10.03 16.71 -1.05
C GLU A 128 9.02 16.51 -2.20
N ILE A 129 9.23 17.21 -3.31
CA ILE A 129 8.46 17.00 -4.54
C ILE A 129 9.24 16.03 -5.43
N ILE A 130 8.66 14.85 -5.70
CA ILE A 130 9.29 13.83 -6.54
C ILE A 130 9.07 14.18 -8.01
N GLN A 131 10.15 14.34 -8.77
CA GLN A 131 10.08 14.58 -10.20
C GLN A 131 9.73 13.30 -10.95
N VAL A 132 8.52 13.23 -11.49
CA VAL A 132 8.01 12.11 -12.28
C VAL A 132 7.67 12.62 -13.67
N PRO A 133 8.46 12.30 -14.71
CA PRO A 133 8.34 12.95 -16.03
C PRO A 133 6.94 12.86 -16.66
N ASN A 134 6.21 11.77 -16.41
CA ASN A 134 4.90 11.50 -17.00
C ASN A 134 3.72 11.86 -16.10
N ARG A 135 3.89 12.81 -15.17
CA ARG A 135 2.82 13.29 -14.28
C ARG A 135 2.71 14.81 -14.30
N VAL A 136 1.49 15.30 -14.41
CA VAL A 136 1.19 16.75 -14.38
C VAL A 136 1.33 17.29 -12.96
N VAL A 137 0.74 16.59 -12.00
CA VAL A 137 0.88 16.90 -10.57
C VAL A 137 1.85 15.91 -9.94
N MET A 138 2.94 16.44 -9.39
CA MET A 138 4.04 15.64 -8.86
C MET A 138 3.68 15.01 -7.52
N PRO A 139 4.00 13.72 -7.30
CA PRO A 139 3.92 13.11 -5.98
C PRO A 139 4.82 13.82 -4.96
N ARG A 140 4.49 13.64 -3.69
CA ARG A 140 5.22 14.23 -2.57
C ARG A 140 5.74 13.12 -1.65
N ARG A 141 6.92 13.36 -1.07
CA ARG A 141 7.56 12.46 -0.11
C ARG A 141 7.94 13.20 1.14
N PHE A 142 7.75 12.56 2.29
CA PHE A 142 8.22 13.06 3.58
C PHE A 142 8.31 11.90 4.57
N ASP A 143 9.13 12.05 5.61
CA ASP A 143 9.16 11.09 6.71
C ASP A 143 8.16 11.52 7.80
N ILE A 144 7.40 10.56 8.32
CA ILE A 144 6.75 10.67 9.63
C ILE A 144 7.66 10.06 10.69
N ILE A 145 8.05 10.87 11.66
CA ILE A 145 8.88 10.51 12.80
C ILE A 145 7.95 10.22 13.98
N VAL A 146 7.95 8.96 14.40
CA VAL A 146 7.15 8.48 15.53
C VAL A 146 8.04 8.47 16.77
N GLN A 147 7.63 9.16 17.82
CA GLN A 147 8.41 9.33 19.05
C GLN A 147 7.66 8.80 20.27
N VAL A 148 8.39 8.20 21.21
CA VAL A 148 7.91 7.85 22.55
C VAL A 148 8.66 8.71 23.56
N ASN A 149 7.95 9.59 24.27
CA ASN A 149 8.55 10.51 25.25
C ASN A 149 9.73 11.31 24.66
N GLY A 150 9.56 11.86 23.45
CA GLY A 150 10.57 12.68 22.76
C GLY A 150 11.71 11.89 22.09
N VAL A 151 11.80 10.58 22.30
CA VAL A 151 12.80 9.72 21.65
C VAL A 151 12.21 9.12 20.38
N THR A 152 12.88 9.28 19.25
CA THR A 152 12.51 8.64 17.98
C THR A 152 12.49 7.13 18.13
N TRP A 153 11.33 6.54 17.86
CA TRP A 153 11.13 5.09 17.82
C TRP A 153 11.23 4.57 16.39
N ARG A 154 10.49 5.19 15.45
CA ARG A 154 10.51 4.80 14.03
C ARG A 154 10.42 6.03 13.13
N ARG A 155 10.94 5.88 11.91
CA ARG A 155 10.72 6.81 10.79
C ARG A 155 10.01 6.02 9.69
N ILE A 156 8.90 6.55 9.20
CA ILE A 156 8.11 5.96 8.12
C ILE A 156 8.13 6.93 6.96
N GLN A 157 8.71 6.51 5.84
CA GLN A 157 8.67 7.28 4.61
C GLN A 157 7.27 7.18 4.02
N VAL A 158 6.65 8.34 3.83
CA VAL A 158 5.33 8.49 3.25
C VAL A 158 5.49 9.06 1.85
N GLU A 159 4.86 8.41 0.87
CA GLU A 159 4.73 8.93 -0.50
C GLU A 159 3.25 9.11 -0.82
N VAL A 160 2.87 10.34 -1.16
CA VAL A 160 1.49 10.68 -1.52
C VAL A 160 1.44 11.12 -2.98
N SER A 161 0.50 10.54 -3.74
CA SER A 161 0.21 10.95 -5.11
C SER A 161 -1.10 11.73 -5.16
N PRO A 162 -1.29 12.60 -6.15
CA PRO A 162 -2.60 13.15 -6.45
C PRO A 162 -3.59 12.04 -6.83
N ASP A 163 -4.87 12.40 -6.82
CA ASP A 163 -5.92 11.56 -7.39
C ASP A 163 -5.71 11.36 -8.90
N GLU A 164 -6.17 10.21 -9.42
CA GLU A 164 -6.16 9.90 -10.84
C GLU A 164 -7.43 9.18 -11.26
N GLY A 165 -8.06 9.65 -12.34
CA GLY A 165 -9.40 9.19 -12.72
C GLY A 165 -10.40 9.47 -11.59
N SER A 166 -11.17 8.46 -11.22
CA SER A 166 -12.11 8.49 -10.09
C SER A 166 -11.62 7.66 -8.89
N ALA A 167 -10.31 7.39 -8.80
CA ALA A 167 -9.71 6.52 -7.79
C ALA A 167 -9.93 7.01 -6.35
N GLY A 168 -9.94 8.32 -6.13
CA GLY A 168 -10.22 8.96 -4.85
C GLY A 168 -11.70 9.15 -4.50
N THR A 169 -12.62 8.77 -5.38
CA THR A 169 -14.06 9.01 -5.12
C THR A 169 -14.64 8.14 -4.00
N GLN A 170 -14.14 6.92 -3.84
CA GLN A 170 -14.61 5.97 -2.84
C GLN A 170 -13.43 5.23 -2.19
N GLY A 171 -13.20 5.54 -0.92
CA GLY A 171 -12.32 4.74 -0.06
C GLY A 171 -12.99 3.44 0.35
N GLU A 172 -12.19 2.39 0.51
CA GLU A 172 -12.65 1.08 0.98
C GLU A 172 -12.21 0.90 2.45
N PRO A 173 -13.15 0.70 3.39
CA PRO A 173 -12.80 0.46 4.78
C PRO A 173 -12.11 -0.91 4.92
N LEU A 174 -11.01 -0.94 5.69
CA LEU A 174 -10.29 -2.14 6.07
C LEU A 174 -10.28 -2.26 7.59
N GLN A 175 -10.34 -3.50 8.07
CA GLN A 175 -10.15 -3.78 9.48
C GLN A 175 -8.73 -3.38 9.90
N ALA A 176 -8.63 -2.48 10.86
CA ALA A 176 -7.36 -2.14 11.48
C ALA A 176 -6.92 -3.27 12.43
N PRO A 177 -5.62 -3.65 12.43
CA PRO A 177 -5.13 -4.60 13.41
C PRO A 177 -5.15 -3.99 14.82
N SER A 178 -5.49 -4.80 15.83
CA SER A 178 -5.48 -4.34 17.22
C SER A 178 -4.08 -3.99 17.69
N LEU A 179 -3.90 -2.76 18.17
CA LEU A 179 -2.63 -2.29 18.74
C LEU A 179 -2.61 -2.34 20.28
N ALA A 180 -3.73 -2.79 20.88
CA ALA A 180 -3.88 -2.87 22.33
C ALA A 180 -2.85 -3.81 22.99
N GLY A 181 -2.37 -4.83 22.27
CA GLY A 181 -1.27 -5.70 22.69
C GLY A 181 0.05 -4.97 22.98
N PHE A 182 0.19 -3.73 22.50
CA PHE A 182 1.35 -2.86 22.74
C PHE A 182 1.02 -1.65 23.61
N GLY A 183 -0.16 -1.60 24.22
CA GLY A 183 -0.62 -0.46 25.01
C GLY A 183 -0.79 0.81 24.19
N LEU A 184 -1.09 0.67 22.89
CA LEU A 184 -1.33 1.76 21.95
C LEU A 184 -2.83 1.83 21.60
N PRO A 185 -3.37 3.03 21.30
CA PRO A 185 -4.72 3.15 20.76
C PRO A 185 -4.87 2.36 19.45
N THR A 186 -6.00 1.68 19.29
CA THR A 186 -6.35 0.94 18.07
C THR A 186 -7.23 1.84 17.20
N PRO A 187 -6.90 2.04 15.91
CA PRO A 187 -7.79 2.73 14.98
C PRO A 187 -9.10 1.95 14.81
N ASP A 188 -10.21 2.65 14.61
CA ASP A 188 -11.51 1.99 14.36
C ASP A 188 -11.49 1.19 13.05
N HIS A 189 -10.93 1.79 12.01
CA HIS A 189 -10.66 1.18 10.71
C HIS A 189 -9.49 1.91 10.02
N LEU A 190 -9.00 1.34 8.92
CA LEU A 190 -8.18 2.05 7.96
C LEU A 190 -8.99 2.27 6.68
N THR A 191 -8.71 3.32 5.92
CA THR A 191 -9.34 3.57 4.61
C THR A 191 -8.33 3.42 3.48
N GLY A 192 -8.54 2.40 2.64
CA GLY A 192 -7.67 2.09 1.51
C GLY A 192 -8.25 2.51 0.18
N LEU A 193 -7.39 2.51 -0.83
CA LEU A 193 -7.81 2.60 -2.22
C LEU A 193 -8.69 1.39 -2.57
N ALA A 194 -9.80 1.63 -3.25
CA ALA A 194 -10.68 0.56 -3.71
C ALA A 194 -9.90 -0.49 -4.52
N MET A 195 -10.16 -1.77 -4.28
CA MET A 195 -9.42 -2.88 -4.88
C MET A 195 -9.38 -2.82 -6.41
N ARG A 196 -10.49 -2.43 -7.06
CA ARG A 196 -10.57 -2.24 -8.53
C ARG A 196 -9.54 -1.23 -9.05
N TYR A 197 -9.33 -0.13 -8.34
CA TYR A 197 -8.35 0.89 -8.72
C TYR A 197 -6.92 0.46 -8.39
N GLN A 198 -6.71 -0.28 -7.30
CA GLN A 198 -5.40 -0.87 -7.03
C GLN A 198 -4.97 -1.83 -8.15
N ILE A 199 -5.89 -2.67 -8.65
CA ILE A 199 -5.64 -3.57 -9.78
C ILE A 199 -5.33 -2.76 -11.05
N ALA A 200 -6.18 -1.79 -11.39
CA ALA A 200 -5.99 -0.93 -12.56
C ALA A 200 -4.62 -0.23 -12.59
N GLN A 201 -4.21 0.35 -11.46
CA GLN A 201 -2.91 1.01 -11.31
C GLN A 201 -1.74 0.05 -11.51
N LYS A 202 -1.85 -1.18 -10.97
CA LYS A 202 -0.83 -2.23 -11.08
C LYS A 202 -0.73 -2.77 -12.50
N ILE A 203 -1.87 -3.02 -13.16
CA ILE A 203 -1.91 -3.43 -14.57
C ILE A 203 -1.20 -2.39 -15.43
N HIS A 204 -1.58 -1.12 -15.29
CA HIS A 204 -0.96 -0.06 -16.07
C HIS A 204 0.55 0.00 -15.82
N ALA A 205 1.00 -0.01 -14.55
CA ALA A 205 2.41 0.08 -14.21
C ALA A 205 3.23 -1.14 -14.67
N ALA A 206 2.69 -2.35 -14.51
CA ALA A 206 3.36 -3.59 -14.94
C ALA A 206 3.46 -3.69 -16.46
N SER A 207 2.52 -3.11 -17.22
CA SER A 207 2.57 -3.07 -18.68
C SER A 207 3.26 -1.82 -19.26
N ASP A 208 3.90 -0.98 -18.43
CA ASP A 208 4.69 0.15 -18.92
C ASP A 208 5.80 -0.35 -19.89
N PRO A 209 5.99 0.27 -21.06
CA PRO A 209 7.05 -0.13 -21.98
C PRO A 209 8.44 0.00 -21.36
N HIS A 210 9.27 -1.03 -21.45
CA HIS A 210 10.69 -0.94 -21.11
C HIS A 210 11.47 -0.28 -22.25
N GLN A 211 12.01 0.93 -22.01
CA GLN A 211 12.68 1.77 -23.01
C GLN A 211 14.01 2.33 -22.46
N PRO A 212 15.03 1.49 -22.20
CA PRO A 212 16.31 1.98 -21.72
C PRO A 212 17.04 2.84 -22.78
N PRO A 213 17.79 3.89 -22.39
CA PRO A 213 18.06 4.32 -21.02
C PRO A 213 17.02 5.29 -20.45
N THR A 214 16.01 5.70 -21.24
CA THR A 214 15.06 6.74 -20.83
C THR A 214 14.11 6.26 -19.74
N PHE A 215 13.73 4.98 -19.76
CA PHE A 215 12.91 4.38 -18.72
C PHE A 215 13.14 2.88 -18.59
N GLN A 216 13.43 2.44 -17.37
CA GLN A 216 13.52 1.03 -17.00
C GLN A 216 12.28 0.64 -16.20
N ASN A 217 11.42 -0.20 -16.78
CA ASN A 217 10.32 -0.79 -16.03
C ASN A 217 10.86 -1.87 -15.06
N ASP A 218 10.75 -1.66 -13.75
CA ASP A 218 11.16 -2.59 -12.67
C ASP A 218 9.97 -3.12 -11.85
N ARG A 219 8.80 -3.24 -12.47
CA ARG A 219 7.53 -3.57 -11.81
C ARG A 219 7.23 -5.08 -11.69
N ALA A 220 8.27 -5.93 -11.65
CA ALA A 220 8.12 -7.39 -11.48
C ALA A 220 7.19 -7.79 -10.32
N ARG A 221 7.27 -7.06 -9.19
CA ARG A 221 6.43 -7.27 -8.01
C ARG A 221 4.94 -7.07 -8.25
N ASP A 222 4.57 -6.25 -9.24
CA ASP A 222 3.16 -6.00 -9.56
C ASP A 222 2.53 -7.24 -10.22
N VAL A 223 3.30 -8.14 -10.86
CA VAL A 223 2.80 -9.46 -11.33
C VAL A 223 2.34 -10.32 -10.15
N VAL A 224 3.16 -10.41 -9.10
CA VAL A 224 2.83 -11.13 -7.86
C VAL A 224 1.60 -10.51 -7.19
N ASP A 225 1.60 -9.19 -7.03
CA ASP A 225 0.48 -8.49 -6.41
C ASP A 225 -0.83 -8.68 -7.21
N LEU A 226 -0.77 -8.74 -8.56
CA LEU A 226 -1.92 -8.99 -9.43
C LEU A 226 -2.47 -10.42 -9.30
N LEU A 227 -1.61 -11.44 -9.21
CA LEU A 227 -2.05 -12.81 -8.96
C LEU A 227 -2.78 -12.93 -7.61
N LEU A 228 -2.23 -12.31 -6.56
CA LEU A 228 -2.84 -12.31 -5.23
C LEU A 228 -4.21 -11.59 -5.22
N LEU A 229 -4.32 -10.47 -5.93
CA LEU A 229 -5.58 -9.73 -6.05
C LEU A 229 -6.62 -10.47 -6.91
N ARG A 230 -6.19 -11.14 -7.98
CA ARG A 230 -7.05 -12.02 -8.80
C ARG A 230 -7.62 -13.14 -7.96
N ASP A 231 -6.77 -13.84 -7.21
CA ASP A 231 -7.18 -14.97 -6.40
C ASP A 231 -8.10 -14.51 -5.26
N LEU A 232 -7.84 -13.34 -4.67
CA LEU A 232 -8.73 -12.72 -3.69
C LEU A 232 -10.11 -12.41 -4.27
N ILE A 233 -10.18 -11.81 -5.47
CA ILE A 233 -11.47 -11.56 -6.16
C ILE A 233 -12.21 -12.87 -6.43
N ARG A 234 -11.52 -13.92 -6.85
CA ARG A 234 -12.12 -15.24 -7.11
C ARG A 234 -12.66 -15.87 -5.83
N GLU A 235 -11.99 -15.64 -4.70
CA GLU A 235 -12.42 -16.13 -3.38
C GLU A 235 -13.61 -15.35 -2.80
N THR A 236 -13.57 -14.02 -2.87
CA THR A 236 -14.57 -13.14 -2.24
C THR A 236 -15.76 -12.83 -3.14
N GLY A 237 -15.60 -12.95 -4.46
CA GLY A 237 -16.57 -12.53 -5.46
C GLY A 237 -16.69 -11.01 -5.64
N ALA A 238 -15.80 -10.21 -5.03
CA ALA A 238 -15.87 -8.75 -5.07
C ALA A 238 -14.47 -8.10 -5.13
N PRO A 239 -14.27 -7.02 -5.93
CA PRO A 239 -15.20 -6.49 -6.94
C PRO A 239 -15.40 -7.48 -8.09
N ASN A 240 -16.48 -7.31 -8.86
CA ASN A 240 -16.71 -8.13 -10.05
C ASN A 240 -15.82 -7.67 -11.22
N LEU A 241 -15.64 -8.52 -12.24
CA LEU A 241 -14.75 -8.22 -13.38
C LEU A 241 -15.14 -6.93 -14.14
N PRO A 242 -16.44 -6.65 -14.42
CA PRO A 242 -16.84 -5.38 -15.02
C PRO A 242 -16.43 -4.14 -14.22
N GLU A 243 -16.55 -4.17 -12.88
CA GLU A 243 -16.10 -3.07 -12.01
C GLU A 243 -14.59 -2.84 -12.10
N VAL A 244 -13.81 -3.92 -12.19
CA VAL A 244 -12.36 -3.84 -12.40
C VAL A 244 -12.04 -3.27 -13.78
N ARG A 245 -12.74 -3.73 -14.83
CA ARG A 245 -12.58 -3.22 -16.19
C ARG A 245 -12.89 -1.72 -16.29
N THR A 246 -13.96 -1.25 -15.67
CA THR A 246 -14.28 0.18 -15.60
C THR A 246 -13.14 0.98 -14.95
N ALA A 247 -12.58 0.49 -13.84
CA ALA A 247 -11.45 1.16 -13.19
C ALA A 247 -10.17 1.13 -14.05
N ILE A 248 -9.93 0.05 -14.80
CA ILE A 248 -8.82 -0.04 -15.76
C ILE A 248 -8.96 1.04 -16.83
N LEU A 249 -10.13 1.14 -17.48
CA LEU A 249 -10.38 2.13 -18.53
C LEU A 249 -10.18 3.56 -18.00
N ASP A 250 -10.72 3.87 -16.82
CA ASP A 250 -10.59 5.18 -16.18
C ASP A 250 -9.12 5.55 -15.88
N ILE A 251 -8.33 4.62 -15.33
CA ILE A 251 -6.89 4.85 -15.09
C ILE A 251 -6.10 5.05 -16.38
N PHE A 252 -6.37 4.23 -17.41
CA PHE A 252 -5.71 4.38 -18.72
C PHE A 252 -6.07 5.71 -19.36
N GLU A 253 -7.33 6.12 -19.33
CA GLU A 253 -7.78 7.40 -19.87
C GLU A 253 -7.13 8.58 -19.10
N ALA A 254 -7.11 8.52 -17.77
CA ALA A 254 -6.47 9.55 -16.95
C ALA A 254 -4.98 9.71 -17.28
N ARG A 255 -4.26 8.60 -17.41
CA ARG A 255 -2.82 8.63 -17.73
C ARG A 255 -2.54 8.97 -19.19
N ALA A 256 -3.45 8.65 -20.11
CA ALA A 256 -3.37 9.12 -21.50
C ALA A 256 -3.53 10.65 -21.59
N ARG A 257 -4.45 11.25 -20.81
CA ARG A 257 -4.58 12.71 -20.72
C ARG A 257 -3.30 13.38 -20.19
N ASP A 258 -2.70 12.82 -19.14
CA ASP A 258 -1.40 13.29 -18.63
C ASP A 258 -0.31 13.18 -19.70
N ALA A 259 -0.23 12.04 -20.39
CA ALA A 259 0.75 11.80 -21.45
C ALA A 259 0.58 12.80 -22.61
N ALA A 260 -0.65 13.01 -23.09
CA ALA A 260 -0.95 13.97 -24.14
C ALA A 260 -0.58 15.40 -23.75
N HIS A 261 -0.89 15.82 -22.51
CA HIS A 261 -0.54 17.13 -21.99
C HIS A 261 0.98 17.37 -21.95
N LEU A 262 1.74 16.31 -21.64
CA LEU A 262 3.19 16.35 -21.47
C LEU A 262 3.97 15.95 -22.74
N GLY A 263 3.27 15.61 -23.83
CA GLY A 263 3.89 15.21 -25.10
C GLY A 263 4.48 13.79 -25.10
N PHE A 264 4.06 12.92 -24.18
CA PHE A 264 4.42 11.50 -24.18
C PHE A 264 3.43 10.66 -25.01
N PRO A 265 3.85 9.48 -25.50
CA PRO A 265 2.94 8.54 -26.14
C PRO A 265 1.81 8.10 -25.22
N GLU A 266 0.58 8.21 -25.71
CA GLU A 266 -0.61 7.72 -25.03
C GLU A 266 -0.65 6.19 -25.04
N ARG A 267 -1.27 5.60 -24.02
CA ARG A 267 -1.47 4.16 -23.90
C ARG A 267 -2.94 3.86 -23.64
N THR A 268 -3.42 2.78 -24.24
CA THR A 268 -4.81 2.35 -24.16
C THR A 268 -4.89 0.91 -23.66
N TRP A 269 -6.10 0.55 -23.22
CA TRP A 269 -6.51 -0.83 -22.97
C TRP A 269 -7.08 -1.44 -24.27
N PRO A 270 -6.89 -2.75 -24.57
CA PRO A 270 -6.19 -3.76 -23.78
C PRO A 270 -4.67 -3.65 -23.83
N THR A 271 -4.00 -4.26 -22.85
CA THR A 271 -2.54 -4.26 -22.73
C THR A 271 -2.00 -5.66 -22.46
N ARG A 272 -0.68 -5.82 -22.60
CA ARG A 272 0.05 -7.04 -22.25
C ARG A 272 1.20 -6.72 -21.32
N ILE A 273 1.37 -7.56 -20.31
CA ILE A 273 2.55 -7.52 -19.46
C ILE A 273 3.63 -8.38 -20.11
N THR A 274 4.82 -7.81 -20.25
CA THR A 274 6.01 -8.52 -20.74
C THR A 274 6.94 -8.77 -19.57
N GLY A 275 7.29 -10.03 -19.31
CA GLY A 275 8.34 -10.38 -18.36
C GLY A 275 9.71 -10.02 -18.94
N TYR A 276 10.43 -9.10 -18.30
CA TYR A 276 11.77 -8.69 -18.76
C TYR A 276 12.87 -9.48 -18.05
N PRO A 277 14.01 -9.79 -18.69
CA PRO A 277 15.07 -10.59 -18.07
C PRO A 277 15.58 -10.05 -16.73
N HIS A 278 15.66 -8.72 -16.57
CA HIS A 278 16.12 -8.10 -15.33
C HIS A 278 15.11 -8.20 -14.17
N TRP A 279 13.89 -8.68 -14.42
CA TRP A 279 12.88 -8.89 -13.38
C TRP A 279 13.10 -10.17 -12.58
N ALA A 280 13.84 -11.16 -13.09
CA ALA A 280 13.92 -12.50 -12.50
C ALA A 280 14.19 -12.46 -10.98
N ALA A 281 15.26 -11.77 -10.56
CA ALA A 281 15.64 -11.71 -9.16
C ALA A 281 14.62 -10.95 -8.27
N SER A 282 13.97 -9.90 -8.78
CA SER A 282 12.99 -9.14 -8.00
C SER A 282 11.65 -9.86 -7.92
N TYR A 283 11.25 -10.55 -8.99
CA TYR A 283 10.11 -11.44 -9.02
C TYR A 283 10.29 -12.60 -8.04
N GLU A 284 11.40 -13.34 -8.10
CA GLU A 284 11.66 -14.49 -7.22
C GLU A 284 11.57 -14.12 -5.74
N ARG A 285 12.15 -12.98 -5.34
CA ARG A 285 12.03 -12.49 -3.96
C ARG A 285 10.58 -12.22 -3.55
N ALA A 286 9.78 -11.60 -4.43
CA ALA A 286 8.39 -11.31 -4.16
C ALA A 286 7.54 -12.59 -4.11
N ALA A 287 7.72 -13.50 -5.07
CA ALA A 287 7.02 -14.78 -5.16
C ALA A 287 7.33 -15.67 -3.94
N ASN A 288 8.60 -15.82 -3.57
CA ASN A 288 9.00 -16.58 -2.38
C ASN A 288 8.40 -16.01 -1.08
N SER A 289 8.31 -14.68 -0.97
CA SER A 289 7.73 -14.04 0.22
C SER A 289 6.21 -14.20 0.36
N THR A 290 5.55 -14.68 -0.70
CA THR A 290 4.09 -14.83 -0.78
C THR A 290 3.65 -16.28 -1.02
N GLY A 291 4.60 -17.20 -1.21
CA GLY A 291 4.34 -18.62 -1.46
C GLY A 291 3.85 -18.92 -2.88
N ILE A 292 4.06 -18.03 -3.85
CA ILE A 292 3.71 -18.28 -5.26
C ILE A 292 4.78 -19.19 -5.88
N PRO A 293 4.43 -20.40 -6.36
CA PRO A 293 5.39 -21.37 -6.87
C PRO A 293 5.68 -21.22 -8.38
N LEU A 294 5.12 -20.20 -9.03
CA LEU A 294 5.21 -20.00 -10.48
C LEU A 294 6.54 -19.37 -10.88
N SER A 295 7.08 -19.78 -12.03
CA SER A 295 8.13 -19.04 -12.73
C SER A 295 7.63 -17.65 -13.15
N ILE A 296 8.54 -16.74 -13.48
CA ILE A 296 8.12 -15.41 -13.96
C ILE A 296 7.36 -15.51 -15.29
N GLU A 297 7.77 -16.43 -16.17
CA GLU A 297 7.12 -16.69 -17.44
C GLU A 297 5.69 -17.17 -17.25
N ASP A 298 5.48 -18.16 -16.37
CA ASP A 298 4.16 -18.71 -16.08
C ASP A 298 3.27 -17.68 -15.37
N ALA A 299 3.82 -16.93 -14.42
CA ALA A 299 3.08 -15.89 -13.72
C ALA A 299 2.63 -14.77 -14.65
N VAL A 300 3.48 -14.32 -15.57
CA VAL A 300 3.11 -13.33 -16.58
C VAL A 300 2.07 -13.89 -17.54
N ALA A 301 2.15 -15.16 -17.93
CA ALA A 301 1.14 -15.82 -18.75
C ALA A 301 -0.22 -15.86 -18.03
N GLU A 302 -0.24 -16.27 -16.77
CA GLU A 302 -1.43 -16.32 -15.91
C GLU A 302 -2.08 -14.95 -15.70
N VAL A 303 -1.27 -13.89 -15.51
CA VAL A 303 -1.81 -12.53 -15.42
C VAL A 303 -2.38 -12.08 -16.76
N ASN A 304 -1.70 -12.34 -17.89
CA ASN A 304 -2.23 -11.96 -19.22
C ASN A 304 -3.52 -12.70 -19.58
N LEU A 305 -3.69 -13.97 -19.17
CA LEU A 305 -4.97 -14.68 -19.29
C LEU A 305 -6.07 -13.99 -18.50
N TRP A 306 -5.76 -13.53 -17.28
CA TRP A 306 -6.72 -12.75 -16.49
C TRP A 306 -7.02 -11.38 -17.11
N LEU A 307 -6.05 -10.74 -17.79
CA LEU A 307 -6.31 -9.52 -18.55
C LEU A 307 -7.31 -9.77 -19.70
N ASP A 308 -7.26 -10.94 -20.35
CA ASP A 308 -8.25 -11.33 -21.36
C ASP A 308 -9.64 -11.55 -20.77
N GLU A 309 -9.73 -12.19 -19.60
CA GLU A 309 -10.99 -12.34 -18.85
C GLU A 309 -11.60 -10.97 -18.49
N LEU A 310 -10.76 -10.03 -18.05
CA LEU A 310 -11.18 -8.67 -17.70
C LEU A 310 -11.65 -7.89 -18.93
N ASP A 311 -10.96 -8.00 -20.08
CA ASP A 311 -11.36 -7.29 -21.29
C ASP A 311 -12.68 -7.79 -21.86
N ALA A 312 -12.93 -9.11 -21.74
CA ALA A 312 -14.17 -9.75 -22.20
C ALA A 312 -15.39 -9.49 -21.28
N SER A 313 -15.19 -8.86 -20.11
CA SER A 313 -16.25 -8.61 -19.11
C SER A 313 -17.10 -7.36 -19.34
#